data_AF-A0A521SNQ1-F1
#
_entry.id   AF-A0A521SNQ1-F1
#
_cell.length_a   1.000
_cell.length_b   1.000
_cell.length_c   1.000
_cell.angle_alpha   90.00
_cell.angle_beta   90.00
_cell.angle_gamma   90.00
#
_symmetry.space_group_name_H-M   'P 1'
#
loop_
_entity.id
_entity.type
_entity.pdbx_description
1 polymer ?
#
loop_
_entity_poly.entity_id
_entity_poly.type
_entity_poly.pdbx_seq_one_letter_code
_entity_poly.pdbx_strand_id
1 'polypeptide(L)'
;MFKTIFCLSFWLIFFTSYTATASASHQVDAIEAALSDTVGDQVASRLSEDLSEEDRAYAYFLLAVYKHDPAARQRAETIYKQLNTPDSEAFLGSLEMLQARDWQGGFFQGIFKRKGWVEEGIEKVDGAAKAHPDNPQVHIVRAIDYLRLPPLFGKFDEGLADMEQVIRWMEEGKIQVPSEERFFRDRSSLYYYAGQYYVKMNRNAKAKEMFSKASAAAFQSPFAVASRKRIAALSLS
;
A
#
# COMPACT_ATOMS: atom_id res chain seq x y z
N MET A 1 4.79 -23.86 -54.12
CA MET A 1 3.70 -24.41 -53.28
C MET A 1 3.90 -23.85 -51.88
N PHE A 2 2.94 -23.04 -51.44
CA PHE A 2 2.77 -22.37 -50.14
C PHE A 2 3.79 -21.37 -49.58
N LYS A 3 3.20 -20.32 -49.02
CA LYS A 3 3.70 -18.99 -48.69
C LYS A 3 3.16 -18.67 -47.27
N THR A 4 4.00 -18.06 -46.43
CA THR A 4 3.65 -17.04 -45.40
C THR A 4 3.03 -17.43 -44.03
N ILE A 5 3.46 -16.65 -43.00
CA ILE A 5 2.81 -16.25 -41.70
C ILE A 5 3.03 -17.20 -40.50
N PHE A 6 3.27 -16.83 -39.23
CA PHE A 6 3.72 -15.65 -38.45
C PHE A 6 3.57 -16.08 -36.95
N CYS A 7 4.22 -15.36 -36.04
CA CYS A 7 3.81 -15.12 -34.63
C CYS A 7 4.10 -16.12 -33.49
N LEU A 8 5.03 -15.68 -32.65
CA LEU A 8 4.96 -15.59 -31.18
C LEU A 8 4.48 -16.81 -30.37
N SER A 9 5.45 -17.56 -29.85
CA SER A 9 5.33 -18.31 -28.59
C SER A 9 5.80 -17.39 -27.45
N PHE A 10 4.91 -16.54 -26.92
CA PHE A 10 5.20 -15.67 -25.78
C PHE A 10 4.09 -15.88 -24.73
N TRP A 11 4.49 -16.41 -23.57
CA TRP A 11 3.81 -16.41 -22.27
C TRP A 11 2.62 -17.34 -22.03
N LEU A 12 2.96 -18.57 -21.66
CA LEU A 12 2.32 -19.29 -20.57
C LEU A 12 3.43 -19.88 -19.71
N ILE A 13 3.20 -19.93 -18.38
CA ILE A 13 4.10 -20.42 -17.31
C ILE A 13 4.96 -19.32 -16.66
N PHE A 14 4.32 -18.57 -15.75
CA PHE A 14 4.98 -18.10 -14.53
C PHE A 14 4.19 -18.58 -13.31
N PHE A 15 3.98 -19.88 -13.25
CA PHE A 15 3.70 -20.61 -12.01
C PHE A 15 4.28 -22.01 -12.21
N THR A 16 5.04 -22.49 -11.22
CA THR A 16 5.80 -23.75 -11.13
C THR A 16 7.28 -23.68 -11.54
N SER A 17 8.12 -23.20 -10.62
CA SER A 17 9.48 -23.70 -10.34
C SER A 17 10.06 -22.99 -9.11
N TYR A 18 9.67 -23.39 -7.89
CA TYR A 18 10.34 -22.98 -6.64
C TYR A 18 10.18 -24.08 -5.58
N THR A 19 11.02 -25.10 -5.63
CA THR A 19 11.02 -26.21 -4.65
C THR A 19 12.19 -26.17 -3.67
N ALA A 20 12.79 -25.00 -3.42
CA ALA A 20 13.79 -24.83 -2.35
C ALA A 20 13.69 -23.53 -1.52
N THR A 21 12.77 -22.61 -1.83
CA THR A 21 12.51 -21.36 -1.05
C THR A 21 11.13 -21.32 -0.39
N ALA A 22 10.35 -22.40 -0.50
CA ALA A 22 8.93 -22.44 -0.11
C ALA A 22 8.67 -22.34 1.41
N SER A 23 9.67 -22.55 2.26
CA SER A 23 9.49 -22.43 3.71
C SER A 23 9.57 -20.99 4.21
N ALA A 24 10.33 -20.11 3.53
CA ALA A 24 10.41 -18.69 3.87
C ALA A 24 9.26 -17.88 3.23
N SER A 25 8.77 -18.28 2.05
CA SER A 25 7.67 -17.58 1.38
C SER A 25 6.32 -17.70 2.09
N HIS A 26 6.05 -18.82 2.79
CA HIS A 26 4.79 -18.99 3.52
C HIS A 26 4.67 -18.12 4.79
N GLN A 27 5.78 -17.78 5.45
CA GLN A 27 5.76 -16.86 6.60
C GLN A 27 5.57 -15.40 6.17
N VAL A 28 5.99 -15.06 4.95
CA VAL A 28 5.96 -13.68 4.43
C VAL A 28 4.54 -13.18 4.16
N ASP A 29 3.56 -14.09 3.97
CA ASP A 29 2.14 -13.74 3.84
C ASP A 29 1.38 -13.78 5.18
N ALA A 30 1.75 -14.66 6.11
CA ALA A 30 1.07 -14.76 7.41
C ALA A 30 1.22 -13.49 8.26
N ILE A 31 2.35 -12.77 8.13
CA ILE A 31 2.57 -11.49 8.81
C ILE A 31 1.63 -10.42 8.25
N GLU A 32 1.48 -10.33 6.92
CA GLU A 32 0.55 -9.36 6.30
C GLU A 32 -0.90 -9.69 6.62
N ALA A 33 -1.30 -10.96 6.57
CA ALA A 33 -2.65 -11.37 6.90
C ALA A 33 -3.01 -10.99 8.33
N ALA A 34 -2.14 -11.32 9.30
CA ALA A 34 -2.35 -10.96 10.70
C ALA A 34 -2.36 -9.43 10.93
N LEU A 35 -1.50 -8.69 10.21
CA LEU A 35 -1.53 -7.22 10.24
C LEU A 35 -2.87 -6.69 9.71
N SER A 36 -3.32 -7.22 8.56
CA SER A 36 -4.57 -6.83 7.91
C SER A 36 -5.76 -7.05 8.83
N ASP A 37 -5.84 -8.22 9.47
CA ASP A 37 -6.90 -8.52 10.41
C ASP A 37 -6.88 -7.59 11.61
N THR A 38 -5.72 -7.44 12.23
CA THR A 38 -5.56 -6.60 13.43
C THR A 38 -5.90 -5.14 13.14
N VAL A 39 -5.41 -4.58 12.02
CA VAL A 39 -5.70 -3.20 11.62
C VAL A 39 -7.19 -3.05 11.35
N GLY A 40 -7.78 -3.92 10.54
CA GLY A 40 -9.21 -3.81 10.21
C GLY A 40 -10.11 -3.92 11.44
N ASP A 41 -9.82 -4.82 12.39
CA ASP A 41 -10.60 -4.98 13.62
C ASP A 41 -10.45 -3.75 14.54
N GLN A 42 -9.25 -3.20 14.66
CA GLN A 42 -9.01 -1.97 15.42
C GLN A 42 -9.68 -0.75 14.78
N VAL A 43 -9.68 -0.64 13.45
CA VAL A 43 -10.38 0.44 12.74
C VAL A 43 -11.90 0.30 12.95
N ALA A 44 -12.45 -0.90 12.76
CA ALA A 44 -13.88 -1.14 12.91
C ALA A 44 -14.38 -0.82 14.34
N SER A 45 -13.63 -1.21 15.37
CA SER A 45 -13.98 -0.91 16.77
C SER A 45 -13.84 0.56 17.15
N ARG A 46 -13.05 1.35 16.40
CA ARG A 46 -12.85 2.79 16.61
C ARG A 46 -13.71 3.66 15.72
N LEU A 47 -14.46 3.08 14.77
CA LEU A 47 -15.35 3.82 13.90
C LEU A 47 -16.56 4.29 14.71
N SER A 48 -16.76 5.59 14.77
CA SER A 48 -17.81 6.22 15.58
C SER A 48 -18.36 7.49 14.90
N GLU A 49 -19.52 7.96 15.35
CA GLU A 49 -20.21 9.11 14.74
C GLU A 49 -19.54 10.46 15.03
N ASP A 50 -18.73 10.56 16.09
CA ASP A 50 -18.01 11.77 16.53
C ASP A 50 -16.72 12.05 15.73
N LEU A 51 -16.36 11.19 14.78
CA LEU A 51 -15.19 11.39 13.93
C LEU A 51 -15.35 12.61 13.01
N SER A 52 -14.24 13.33 12.81
CA SER A 52 -14.14 14.30 11.71
C SER A 52 -14.41 13.60 10.38
N GLU A 53 -14.82 14.37 9.37
CA GLU A 53 -15.09 13.78 8.05
C GLU A 53 -13.83 13.14 7.45
N GLU A 54 -12.67 13.77 7.65
CA GLU A 54 -11.36 13.25 7.23
C GLU A 54 -11.04 11.92 7.90
N ASP A 55 -11.17 11.83 9.23
CA ASP A 55 -10.89 10.61 9.98
C ASP A 55 -11.86 9.49 9.62
N ARG A 56 -13.13 9.85 9.39
CA ARG A 56 -14.15 8.90 8.96
C ARG A 56 -13.88 8.38 7.55
N ALA A 57 -13.49 9.25 6.61
CA ALA A 57 -13.09 8.87 5.26
C ALA A 57 -11.88 7.92 5.29
N TYR A 58 -10.88 8.27 6.10
CA TYR A 58 -9.68 7.47 6.24
C TYR A 58 -9.93 6.13 6.92
N ALA A 59 -10.76 6.07 7.96
CA ALA A 59 -11.18 4.81 8.58
C ALA A 59 -11.89 3.90 7.57
N TYR A 60 -12.82 4.44 6.77
CA TYR A 60 -13.46 3.68 5.70
C TYR A 60 -12.47 3.23 4.62
N PHE A 61 -11.49 4.06 4.27
CA PHE A 61 -10.42 3.67 3.36
C PHE A 61 -9.60 2.50 3.91
N LEU A 62 -9.22 2.52 5.20
CA LEU A 62 -8.51 1.42 5.83
C LEU A 62 -9.33 0.12 5.85
N LEU A 63 -10.64 0.20 6.10
CA LEU A 63 -11.53 -0.98 6.01
C LEU A 63 -11.60 -1.52 4.58
N ALA A 64 -11.65 -0.63 3.58
CA ALA A 64 -11.57 -1.05 2.18
C ALA A 64 -10.23 -1.75 1.90
N VAL A 65 -9.10 -1.20 2.36
CA VAL A 65 -7.76 -1.78 2.16
C VAL A 65 -7.63 -3.13 2.86
N TYR A 66 -7.92 -3.21 4.15
CA TYR A 66 -7.53 -4.34 5.02
C TYR A 66 -8.62 -5.39 5.20
N LYS A 67 -9.89 -5.05 4.97
CA LYS A 67 -11.02 -5.99 5.07
C LYS A 67 -11.70 -6.24 3.73
N HIS A 68 -11.19 -5.64 2.65
CA HIS A 68 -11.79 -5.75 1.31
C HIS A 68 -13.28 -5.36 1.31
N ASP A 69 -13.65 -4.37 2.12
CA ASP A 69 -15.04 -3.96 2.29
C ASP A 69 -15.46 -2.99 1.15
N PRO A 70 -16.29 -3.43 0.19
CA PRO A 70 -16.71 -2.58 -0.92
C PRO A 70 -17.65 -1.46 -0.49
N ALA A 71 -18.40 -1.62 0.61
CA ALA A 71 -19.28 -0.58 1.14
C ALA A 71 -18.44 0.51 1.82
N ALA A 72 -17.40 0.13 2.56
CA ALA A 72 -16.44 1.08 3.11
C ALA A 72 -15.72 1.87 2.00
N ARG A 73 -15.32 1.19 0.91
CA ARG A 73 -14.73 1.85 -0.28
C ARG A 73 -15.64 2.96 -0.83
N GLN A 74 -16.92 2.66 -1.04
CA GLN A 74 -17.90 3.63 -1.56
C GLN A 74 -18.14 4.80 -0.59
N ARG A 75 -18.17 4.54 0.71
CA ARG A 75 -18.31 5.58 1.74
C ARG A 75 -17.09 6.50 1.77
N ALA A 76 -15.87 5.93 1.73
CA ALA A 76 -14.64 6.71 1.65
C ALA A 76 -14.62 7.58 0.38
N GLU A 77 -14.96 7.01 -0.78
CA GLU A 77 -15.03 7.74 -2.05
C GLU A 77 -16.01 8.93 -1.98
N THR A 78 -17.19 8.72 -1.40
CA THR A 78 -18.19 9.77 -1.25
C THR A 78 -17.67 10.93 -0.41
N ILE A 79 -17.04 10.63 0.74
CA ILE A 79 -16.53 11.68 1.63
C ILE A 79 -15.32 12.37 1.01
N TYR A 80 -14.38 11.65 0.39
CA TYR A 80 -13.22 12.29 -0.24
C TYR A 80 -13.60 13.22 -1.40
N LYS A 81 -14.62 12.88 -2.20
CA LYS A 81 -15.18 13.79 -3.22
C LYS A 81 -15.73 15.07 -2.61
N GLN A 82 -16.34 15.00 -1.43
CA GLN A 82 -16.89 16.17 -0.71
C GLN A 82 -15.79 17.02 -0.09
N LEU A 83 -14.78 16.38 0.52
CA LEU A 83 -13.65 17.06 1.16
C LEU A 83 -12.85 17.90 0.14
N ASN A 84 -12.64 17.38 -1.07
CA ASN A 84 -11.98 18.10 -2.17
C ASN A 84 -10.66 18.78 -1.75
N THR A 85 -9.84 18.05 -1.00
CA THR A 85 -8.49 18.47 -0.59
C THR A 85 -7.45 17.77 -1.46
N PRO A 86 -6.20 18.27 -1.51
CA PRO A 86 -5.10 17.57 -2.18
C PRO A 86 -4.96 16.10 -1.77
N ASP A 87 -5.13 15.81 -0.48
CA ASP A 87 -5.00 14.46 0.07
C ASP A 87 -6.15 13.59 -0.40
N SER A 88 -7.37 14.16 -0.42
CA SER A 88 -8.56 13.49 -0.94
C SER A 88 -8.41 13.08 -2.40
N GLU A 89 -7.78 13.91 -3.25
CA GLU A 89 -7.51 13.58 -4.65
C GLU A 89 -6.59 12.36 -4.78
N ALA A 90 -5.53 12.30 -3.98
CA ALA A 90 -4.65 11.14 -3.92
C ALA A 90 -5.41 9.88 -3.47
N PHE A 91 -6.20 9.97 -2.38
CA PHE A 91 -6.99 8.84 -1.91
C PHE A 91 -8.06 8.36 -2.90
N LEU A 92 -8.63 9.26 -3.71
CA LEU A 92 -9.55 8.88 -4.79
C LEU A 92 -8.84 8.05 -5.87
N GLY A 93 -7.58 8.36 -6.16
CA GLY A 93 -6.74 7.53 -7.02
C GLY A 93 -6.51 6.13 -6.42
N SER A 94 -6.18 6.04 -5.13
CA SER A 94 -6.04 4.75 -4.42
C SER A 94 -7.32 3.93 -4.45
N LEU A 95 -8.48 4.56 -4.21
CA LEU A 95 -9.79 3.90 -4.23
C LEU A 95 -10.15 3.31 -5.60
N GLU A 96 -9.71 3.94 -6.70
CA GLU A 96 -9.84 3.40 -8.06
C GLU A 96 -8.97 2.15 -8.25
N MET A 97 -7.72 2.16 -7.75
CA MET A 97 -6.86 0.98 -7.78
C MET A 97 -7.45 -0.17 -6.94
N LEU A 98 -8.07 0.14 -5.79
CA LEU A 98 -8.78 -0.85 -4.97
C LEU A 98 -10.00 -1.43 -5.70
N GLN A 99 -10.71 -0.63 -6.49
CA GLN A 99 -11.78 -1.14 -7.36
C GLN A 99 -11.26 -2.20 -8.33
N ALA A 100 -10.07 -2.00 -8.89
CA ALA A 100 -9.43 -3.00 -9.73
C ALA A 100 -9.08 -4.28 -8.96
N ARG A 101 -8.63 -4.16 -7.71
CA ARG A 101 -8.34 -5.31 -6.85
C ARG A 101 -9.60 -6.13 -6.54
N ASP A 102 -10.70 -5.47 -6.19
CA ASP A 102 -11.92 -6.11 -5.66
C ASP A 102 -12.92 -6.51 -6.76
N TRP A 103 -12.56 -6.36 -8.04
CA TRP A 103 -13.40 -6.75 -9.16
C TRP A 103 -13.70 -8.26 -9.18
N GLN A 104 -14.99 -8.62 -9.16
CA GLN A 104 -15.47 -10.00 -9.15
C GLN A 104 -15.98 -10.51 -10.52
N GLY A 105 -15.75 -9.78 -11.62
CA GLY A 105 -16.18 -10.21 -12.95
C GLY A 105 -15.31 -11.31 -13.58
N GLY A 106 -15.78 -11.91 -14.68
CA GLY A 106 -15.14 -13.06 -15.34
C GLY A 106 -13.72 -12.79 -15.85
N PHE A 107 -12.85 -13.81 -15.76
CA PHE A 107 -11.40 -13.75 -16.00
C PHE A 107 -10.99 -13.02 -17.29
N PHE A 108 -11.54 -13.39 -18.45
CA PHE A 108 -11.15 -12.80 -19.74
C PHE A 108 -11.69 -11.39 -20.00
N GLN A 109 -12.83 -11.04 -19.39
CA GLN A 109 -13.43 -9.69 -19.52
C GLN A 109 -12.86 -8.70 -18.48
N GLY A 110 -12.27 -9.22 -17.40
CA GLY A 110 -11.79 -8.41 -16.28
C GLY A 110 -10.39 -7.83 -16.44
N ILE A 111 -9.48 -8.47 -17.19
CA ILE A 111 -8.06 -8.07 -17.19
C ILE A 111 -7.86 -6.64 -17.74
N PHE A 112 -8.40 -6.33 -18.92
CA PHE A 112 -8.27 -4.99 -19.50
C PHE A 112 -8.96 -3.92 -18.66
N LYS A 113 -10.14 -4.24 -18.12
CA LYS A 113 -10.90 -3.32 -17.27
C LYS A 113 -10.17 -3.00 -15.96
N ARG A 114 -9.63 -4.03 -15.31
CA ARG A 114 -8.82 -3.89 -14.09
C ARG A 114 -7.55 -3.10 -14.37
N LYS A 115 -6.88 -3.37 -15.48
CA LYS A 115 -5.72 -2.58 -15.89
C LYS A 115 -6.09 -1.11 -16.09
N GLY A 116 -7.20 -0.82 -16.77
CA GLY A 116 -7.70 0.54 -16.97
C GLY A 116 -7.93 1.28 -15.65
N TRP A 117 -8.59 0.65 -14.68
CA TRP A 117 -8.78 1.27 -13.35
C TRP A 117 -7.48 1.50 -12.59
N VAL A 118 -6.48 0.62 -12.73
CA VAL A 118 -5.16 0.86 -12.13
C VAL A 118 -4.48 2.05 -12.82
N GLU A 119 -4.53 2.14 -14.15
CA GLU A 119 -3.96 3.25 -14.91
C GLU A 119 -4.65 4.59 -14.57
N GLU A 120 -5.98 4.61 -14.46
CA GLU A 120 -6.77 5.78 -14.02
C GLU A 120 -6.44 6.17 -12.57
N GLY A 121 -6.30 5.19 -11.68
CA GLY A 121 -5.86 5.43 -10.31
C GLY A 121 -4.46 6.05 -10.27
N ILE A 122 -3.52 5.52 -11.06
CA ILE A 122 -2.16 6.04 -11.18
C ILE A 122 -2.19 7.48 -11.66
N GLU A 123 -2.95 7.78 -12.71
CA GLU A 123 -3.07 9.13 -13.26
C GLU A 123 -3.58 10.13 -12.22
N LYS A 124 -4.58 9.75 -11.41
CA LYS A 124 -5.11 10.59 -10.33
C LYS A 124 -4.07 10.86 -9.25
N VAL A 125 -3.37 9.83 -8.76
CA VAL A 125 -2.36 9.99 -7.70
C VAL A 125 -1.15 10.78 -8.21
N ASP A 126 -0.69 10.51 -9.44
CA ASP A 126 0.39 11.29 -10.07
C ASP A 126 -0.02 12.75 -10.31
N GLY A 127 -1.29 12.98 -10.70
CA GLY A 127 -1.86 14.31 -10.83
C GLY A 127 -1.82 15.10 -9.53
N ALA A 128 -2.28 14.48 -8.42
CA ALA A 128 -2.24 15.09 -7.10
C ALA A 128 -0.81 15.42 -6.66
N ALA A 129 0.14 14.49 -6.85
CA ALA A 129 1.55 14.70 -6.51
C ALA A 129 2.22 15.80 -7.34
N LYS A 130 1.85 15.92 -8.62
CA LYS A 130 2.33 16.99 -9.49
C LYS A 130 1.74 18.36 -9.12
N ALA A 131 0.47 18.40 -8.74
CA ALA A 131 -0.20 19.64 -8.34
C ALA A 131 0.24 20.11 -6.95
N HIS A 132 0.60 19.18 -6.06
CA HIS A 132 0.93 19.44 -4.66
C HIS A 132 2.27 18.79 -4.25
N PRO A 133 3.39 19.20 -4.87
CA PRO A 133 4.70 18.55 -4.68
C PRO A 133 5.31 18.71 -3.28
N ASP A 134 4.78 19.62 -2.47
CA ASP A 134 5.21 19.83 -1.08
C ASP A 134 4.25 19.19 -0.07
N ASN A 135 3.19 18.51 -0.52
CA ASN A 135 2.22 17.90 0.37
C ASN A 135 2.67 16.49 0.80
N PRO A 136 3.05 16.28 2.07
CA PRO A 136 3.58 15.00 2.53
C PRO A 136 2.56 13.87 2.45
N GLN A 137 1.29 14.15 2.68
CA GLN A 137 0.24 13.13 2.70
C GLN A 137 -0.01 12.57 1.30
N VAL A 138 0.05 13.41 0.26
CA VAL A 138 -0.01 12.97 -1.13
C VAL A 138 1.15 12.01 -1.46
N HIS A 139 2.38 12.34 -1.05
CA HIS A 139 3.53 11.45 -1.23
C HIS A 139 3.40 10.15 -0.43
N ILE A 140 2.86 10.19 0.79
CA ILE A 140 2.59 8.99 1.60
C ILE A 140 1.62 8.05 0.89
N VAL A 141 0.50 8.58 0.38
CA VAL A 141 -0.52 7.79 -0.33
C VAL A 141 0.10 7.15 -1.58
N ARG A 142 0.79 7.95 -2.41
CA ARG A 142 1.44 7.44 -3.63
C ARG A 142 2.47 6.36 -3.35
N ALA A 143 3.32 6.56 -2.33
CA ALA A 143 4.30 5.57 -1.90
C ALA A 143 3.65 4.25 -1.45
N ILE A 144 2.58 4.31 -0.66
CA ILE A 144 1.91 3.09 -0.19
C ILE A 144 1.25 2.33 -1.33
N ASP A 145 0.59 3.04 -2.26
CA ASP A 145 -0.03 2.43 -3.43
C ASP A 145 1.01 1.76 -4.33
N TYR A 146 2.07 2.49 -4.67
CA TYR A 146 3.10 2.04 -5.61
C TYR A 146 3.93 0.88 -5.08
N LEU A 147 4.03 0.73 -3.75
CA LEU A 147 4.62 -0.47 -3.13
C LEU A 147 3.86 -1.74 -3.50
N ARG A 148 2.54 -1.65 -3.65
CA ARG A 148 1.65 -2.82 -3.86
C ARG A 148 1.34 -3.09 -5.33
N LEU A 149 1.65 -2.15 -6.22
CA LEU A 149 1.41 -2.33 -7.65
C LEU A 149 2.26 -3.46 -8.26
N PRO A 150 1.72 -4.20 -9.24
CA PRO A 150 2.50 -5.13 -10.05
C PRO A 150 3.62 -4.41 -10.82
N PRO A 151 4.79 -5.08 -11.04
CA PRO A 151 5.93 -4.47 -11.73
C PRO A 151 5.63 -3.93 -13.14
N LEU A 152 4.62 -4.48 -13.83
CA LEU A 152 4.23 -4.04 -15.18
C LEU A 152 3.82 -2.57 -15.27
N PHE A 153 3.42 -1.95 -14.16
CA PHE A 153 3.06 -0.53 -14.11
C PHE A 153 4.28 0.39 -13.93
N GLY A 154 5.45 -0.16 -13.59
CA GLY A 154 6.71 0.60 -13.53
C GLY A 154 6.81 1.63 -12.40
N LYS A 155 5.92 1.57 -11.40
CA LYS A 155 5.76 2.62 -10.37
C LYS A 155 6.59 2.43 -9.09
N PHE A 156 7.31 1.32 -8.98
CA PHE A 156 8.02 0.97 -7.75
C PHE A 156 9.08 2.00 -7.34
N ASP A 157 9.95 2.42 -8.26
CA ASP A 157 11.05 3.35 -7.97
C ASP A 157 10.54 4.75 -7.59
N GLU A 158 9.45 5.20 -8.23
CA GLU A 158 8.80 6.48 -7.92
C GLU A 158 8.21 6.48 -6.50
N GLY A 159 7.51 5.40 -6.13
CA GLY A 159 6.96 5.28 -4.78
C GLY A 159 8.04 5.09 -3.71
N LEU A 160 9.16 4.44 -4.04
CA LEU A 160 10.33 4.39 -3.16
C LEU A 160 10.90 5.79 -2.92
N ALA A 161 11.06 6.58 -3.98
CA ALA A 161 11.58 7.95 -3.86
C ALA A 161 10.68 8.82 -2.97
N ASP A 162 9.35 8.69 -3.11
CA ASP A 162 8.40 9.36 -2.22
C ASP A 162 8.54 8.91 -0.76
N MET A 163 8.62 7.60 -0.52
CA MET A 163 8.80 7.06 0.83
C MET A 163 10.08 7.59 1.47
N GLU A 164 11.20 7.56 0.74
CA GLU A 164 12.48 8.08 1.23
C GLU A 164 12.44 9.59 1.50
N GLN A 165 11.72 10.34 0.66
CA GLN A 165 11.49 11.77 0.85
C GLN A 165 10.66 12.06 2.10
N VAL A 166 9.57 11.31 2.33
CA VAL A 166 8.71 11.44 3.52
C VAL A 166 9.49 11.11 4.78
N ILE A 167 10.24 10.00 4.79
CA ILE A 167 11.09 9.62 5.94
C ILE A 167 12.12 10.71 6.22
N ARG A 168 12.78 11.26 5.19
CA ARG A 168 13.72 12.38 5.35
C ARG A 168 13.04 13.61 5.94
N TRP A 169 11.90 14.04 5.42
CA TRP A 169 11.16 15.19 5.96
C TRP A 169 10.77 14.98 7.42
N MET A 170 10.34 13.78 7.78
CA MET A 170 9.98 13.42 9.15
C MET A 170 11.20 13.46 10.09
N GLU A 171 12.34 12.90 9.66
CA GLU A 171 13.58 12.86 10.46
C GLU A 171 14.25 14.23 10.60
N GLU A 172 14.12 15.09 9.60
CA GLU A 172 14.57 16.50 9.63
C GLU A 172 13.60 17.43 10.39
N GLY A 173 12.45 16.92 10.87
CA GLY A 173 11.44 17.71 11.56
C GLY A 173 10.67 18.69 10.67
N LYS A 174 10.73 18.52 9.35
CA LYS A 174 9.99 19.35 8.37
C LYS A 174 8.50 19.01 8.34
N ILE A 175 8.14 17.80 8.75
CA ILE A 175 6.76 17.36 8.91
C ILE A 175 6.58 16.75 10.31
N GLN A 176 5.44 17.02 10.93
CA GLN A 176 5.12 16.46 12.23
C GLN A 176 4.25 15.22 12.04
N VAL A 177 4.88 14.05 12.13
CA VAL A 177 4.16 12.76 12.20
C VAL A 177 4.06 12.36 13.67
N PRO A 178 2.85 12.11 14.19
CA PRO A 178 2.65 11.70 15.58
C PRO A 178 3.29 10.34 15.84
N SER A 179 3.75 10.13 17.08
CA SER A 179 4.27 8.82 17.50
C SER A 179 3.19 7.75 17.49
N GLU A 180 1.97 8.10 17.87
CA GLU A 180 0.78 7.25 17.86
C GLU A 180 -0.41 8.03 17.31
N GLU A 181 -1.22 7.40 16.47
CA GLU A 181 -2.40 8.01 15.85
C GLU A 181 -3.55 7.01 15.79
N ARG A 182 -4.79 7.50 15.92
CA ARG A 182 -6.00 6.66 16.05
C ARG A 182 -6.16 5.66 14.91
N PHE A 183 -5.79 6.06 13.70
CA PHE A 183 -5.91 5.28 12.48
C PHE A 183 -4.55 4.98 11.83
N PHE A 184 -3.48 4.98 12.62
CA PHE A 184 -2.16 4.53 12.18
C PHE A 184 -1.51 5.40 11.09
N ARG A 185 -1.83 6.70 11.01
CA ARG A 185 -1.03 7.71 10.28
C ARG A 185 0.19 8.14 11.11
N ASP A 186 0.81 7.18 11.79
CA ASP A 186 1.89 7.40 12.74
C ASP A 186 3.25 7.00 12.16
N ARG A 187 4.31 7.33 12.90
CA ARG A 187 5.68 6.99 12.50
C ARG A 187 5.89 5.49 12.33
N SER A 188 5.17 4.66 13.10
CA SER A 188 5.32 3.22 13.04
C SER A 188 4.86 2.65 11.70
N SER A 189 3.75 3.15 11.13
CA SER A 189 3.27 2.67 9.84
C SER A 189 4.20 3.12 8.69
N LEU A 190 4.69 4.36 8.71
CA LEU A 190 5.61 4.87 7.68
C LEU A 190 6.92 4.06 7.64
N TYR A 191 7.54 3.85 8.80
CA TYR A 191 8.74 3.01 8.88
C TYR A 191 8.47 1.56 8.48
N TYR A 192 7.28 1.02 8.76
CA TYR A 192 6.91 -0.32 8.29
C TYR A 192 6.89 -0.41 6.77
N TYR A 193 6.23 0.53 6.09
CA TYR A 193 6.18 0.55 4.62
C TYR A 193 7.56 0.81 3.99
N ALA A 194 8.38 1.69 4.57
CA ALA A 194 9.78 1.86 4.16
C ALA A 194 10.57 0.53 4.27
N GLY A 195 10.38 -0.21 5.36
CA GLY A 195 10.98 -1.54 5.54
C GLY A 195 10.56 -2.52 4.43
N GLN A 196 9.28 -2.52 4.04
CA GLN A 196 8.78 -3.39 2.96
C GLN A 196 9.38 -3.06 1.59
N TYR A 197 9.58 -1.78 1.28
CA TYR A 197 10.33 -1.37 0.09
C TYR A 197 11.72 -2.00 0.06
N TYR A 198 12.48 -1.88 1.15
CA TYR A 198 13.82 -2.44 1.21
C TYR A 198 13.86 -3.97 1.20
N VAL A 199 12.83 -4.65 1.73
CA VAL A 199 12.67 -6.11 1.55
C VAL A 199 12.55 -6.47 0.07
N LYS A 200 11.69 -5.77 -0.69
CA LYS A 200 11.50 -6.03 -2.13
C LYS A 200 12.77 -5.78 -2.96
N MET A 201 13.66 -4.92 -2.48
CA MET A 201 14.97 -4.66 -3.09
C MET A 201 16.08 -5.62 -2.62
N ASN A 202 15.78 -6.61 -1.77
CA ASN A 202 16.76 -7.46 -1.09
C ASN A 202 17.81 -6.69 -0.25
N ARG A 203 17.45 -5.50 0.24
CA ARG A 203 18.29 -4.65 1.10
C ARG A 203 18.01 -4.93 2.59
N ASN A 204 18.27 -6.16 3.02
CA ASN A 204 17.84 -6.67 4.33
C ASN A 204 18.34 -5.86 5.52
N ALA A 205 19.57 -5.33 5.48
CA ALA A 205 20.10 -4.48 6.55
C ALA A 205 19.26 -3.19 6.73
N LYS A 206 18.93 -2.52 5.62
CA LYS A 206 18.10 -1.31 5.63
C LYS A 206 16.65 -1.62 6.00
N ALA A 207 16.13 -2.75 5.55
CA ALA A 207 14.81 -3.23 5.97
C ALA A 207 14.73 -3.44 7.50
N LYS A 208 15.73 -4.12 8.09
CA LYS A 208 15.82 -4.31 9.55
C LYS A 208 15.93 -2.98 10.29
N GLU A 209 16.69 -2.02 9.77
CA GLU A 209 16.77 -0.66 10.33
C GLU A 209 15.38 -0.03 10.40
N MET A 210 14.64 0.00 9.29
CA MET A 210 13.31 0.60 9.23
C MET A 210 12.31 -0.13 10.13
N PHE A 211 12.28 -1.46 10.12
CA PHE A 211 11.42 -2.22 11.04
C PHE A 211 11.77 -2.00 12.51
N SER A 212 13.04 -1.75 12.84
CA SER A 212 13.46 -1.43 14.21
C SER A 212 12.94 -0.06 14.62
N LYS A 213 13.03 0.94 13.73
CA LYS A 213 12.45 2.27 13.95
C LYS A 213 10.92 2.20 14.12
N ALA A 214 10.23 1.43 13.28
CA ALA A 214 8.79 1.20 13.42
C ALA A 214 8.44 0.60 14.79
N SER A 215 9.18 -0.44 15.20
CA SER A 215 8.97 -1.12 16.48
C SER A 215 9.17 -0.22 17.70
N ALA A 216 10.07 0.75 17.60
CA ALA A 216 10.38 1.70 18.67
C ALA A 216 9.40 2.89 18.72
N ALA A 217 8.83 3.28 17.58
CA ALA A 217 7.98 4.47 17.48
C ALA A 217 6.64 4.33 18.23
N ALA A 218 5.99 3.16 18.13
CA ALA A 218 4.73 2.86 18.78
C ALA A 218 4.67 1.37 19.11
N PHE A 219 5.27 0.96 20.23
CA PHE A 219 5.57 -0.45 20.51
C PHE A 219 4.37 -1.40 20.38
N GLN A 220 3.18 -0.91 20.72
CA GLN A 220 1.92 -1.67 20.72
C GLN A 220 1.15 -1.59 19.39
N SER A 221 1.57 -0.76 18.44
CA SER A 221 0.87 -0.64 17.16
C SER A 221 0.91 -1.97 16.39
N PRO A 222 -0.11 -2.27 15.57
CA PRO A 222 -0.09 -3.45 14.68
C PRO A 222 1.15 -3.47 13.78
N PHE A 223 1.58 -2.30 13.29
CA PHE A 223 2.75 -2.14 12.43
C PHE A 223 4.06 -2.43 13.18
N ALA A 224 4.17 -2.03 14.45
CA ALA A 224 5.32 -2.36 15.29
C ALA A 224 5.39 -3.87 15.59
N VAL A 225 4.25 -4.51 15.86
CA VAL A 225 4.17 -5.96 16.03
C VAL A 225 4.60 -6.69 14.76
N ALA A 226 4.07 -6.27 13.60
CA ALA A 226 4.45 -6.82 12.30
C ALA A 226 5.95 -6.61 12.00
N SER A 227 6.49 -5.45 12.34
CA SER A 227 7.92 -5.12 12.18
C SER A 227 8.83 -6.07 12.96
N ARG A 228 8.51 -6.37 14.22
CA ARG A 228 9.29 -7.34 15.02
C ARG A 228 9.28 -8.73 14.40
N LYS A 229 8.12 -9.18 13.90
CA LYS A 229 8.00 -10.45 13.17
C LYS A 229 8.86 -10.44 11.89
N ARG A 230 8.86 -9.31 11.14
CA ARG A 230 9.71 -9.14 9.95
C ARG A 230 11.20 -9.20 10.26
N ILE A 231 11.65 -8.56 11.34
CA ILE A 231 13.07 -8.62 11.78
C ILE A 231 13.48 -10.06 12.09
N ALA A 232 12.63 -10.81 12.79
CA ALA A 232 12.88 -12.22 13.10
C ALA A 232 13.00 -13.05 11.81
N ALA A 233 12.06 -12.91 10.88
CA ALA A 233 12.09 -13.61 9.59
C ALA A 233 13.35 -13.30 8.77
N LEU A 234 13.74 -12.01 8.67
CA LEU A 234 14.96 -11.58 7.97
C LEU A 234 16.26 -12.00 8.66
N SER A 235 16.21 -12.52 9.88
CA SER A 235 17.38 -13.02 10.60
C SER A 235 17.55 -14.54 10.45
N LEU A 236 16.55 -15.21 9.88
CA LEU A 236 16.57 -16.64 9.57
C LEU A 236 16.89 -16.92 8.10
N SER A 237 16.79 -15.90 7.23
CA SER A 237 17.14 -15.93 5.81
C SER A 237 18.60 -15.57 5.57
#